data_AF-A0A960VES1-F1
#
_entry.id   AF-A0A960VES1-F1
#
_cell.length_a   1.000
_cell.length_b   1.000
_cell.length_c   1.000
_cell.angle_alpha   90.00
_cell.angle_beta   90.00
_cell.angle_gamma   90.00
#
_symmetry.space_group_name_H-M   'P 1'
#
loop_
_entity.id
_entity.type
_entity.pdbx_description
1 polymer ?
#
loop_
_entity_poly.entity_id
_entity_poly.type
_entity_poly.pdbx_seq_one_letter_code
_entity_poly.pdbx_strand_id
1 'polypeptide(L)'
;MNIIINPLKYASLFLLILCPLLGKEDHRVENQPAAIEEAITLSNQGILKRKDNGFIYLDVSNEFITEIIPLLDHEGMLRARPTASRSIGAHISVFHEMEDITPKELGEAFSFEVKEIRSFTLHTRDGFKKLWVIAVNSPELENLREKYGYSPKLKGFDYHITLGKQMPSAPENWETVEHLSPFNFSDESTEGLFADGDFVTVEHREILATAAKVDAIGQLKLKGNGFVYLDVNNAFIDTIWEQLPLQGEFAPISTKPKKMGAHISVIHEDEMIQQEIWNLAEAGEWFTFAVKELRYVERKTAKGESRLWLLAADSPALERLRMHYGLKPKLKNHDFHITIGSEQTEFSALLDEDYMDIGEFFEFEPAAACAA
;
A
#
# COMPACT_ATOMS: atom_id res chain seq x y z
N MET A 1 -59.00 -12.81 46.56
CA MET A 1 -57.69 -12.12 46.52
C MET A 1 -57.46 -11.73 45.07
N ASN A 2 -57.71 -10.47 44.73
CA ASN A 2 -57.73 -9.98 43.35
C ASN A 2 -56.29 -9.74 42.88
N ILE A 3 -55.88 -10.40 41.80
CA ILE A 3 -54.63 -10.09 41.09
C ILE A 3 -55.02 -9.26 39.87
N ILE A 4 -54.72 -7.97 39.95
CA ILE A 4 -54.85 -7.01 38.84
C ILE A 4 -53.58 -7.17 37.98
N ILE A 5 -53.71 -7.70 36.77
CA ILE A 5 -52.63 -7.77 35.79
C ILE A 5 -52.76 -6.55 34.87
N ASN A 6 -51.73 -5.72 34.86
CA ASN A 6 -51.66 -4.46 34.11
C ASN A 6 -51.26 -4.74 32.65
N PRO A 7 -52.08 -4.42 31.63
CA PRO A 7 -51.78 -4.74 30.24
C PRO A 7 -51.19 -3.51 29.55
N LEU A 8 -49.91 -3.21 29.77
CA LEU A 8 -49.26 -2.09 29.06
C LEU A 8 -47.75 -2.26 28.93
N LYS A 9 -47.31 -3.35 28.27
CA LYS A 9 -45.91 -3.54 27.87
C LYS A 9 -45.77 -4.34 26.56
N TYR A 10 -46.52 -4.03 25.52
CA TYR A 10 -46.23 -4.56 24.17
C TYR A 10 -46.65 -3.56 23.11
N ALA A 11 -45.83 -2.52 22.90
CA ALA A 11 -45.91 -1.65 21.73
C ALA A 11 -44.56 -0.97 21.48
N SER A 12 -43.57 -1.76 21.09
CA SER A 12 -42.44 -1.29 20.28
C SER A 12 -42.10 -2.39 19.30
N LEU A 13 -42.98 -2.50 18.31
CA LEU A 13 -42.71 -3.22 17.08
C LEU A 13 -41.66 -2.37 16.34
N PHE A 14 -40.39 -2.65 16.61
CA PHE A 14 -39.27 -2.14 15.83
C PHE A 14 -39.41 -2.74 14.44
N LEU A 15 -39.94 -1.95 13.51
CA LEU A 15 -39.89 -2.25 12.09
C LEU A 15 -38.41 -2.09 11.68
N LEU A 16 -37.60 -3.12 11.94
CA LEU A 16 -36.30 -3.29 11.31
C LEU A 16 -36.58 -3.50 9.83
N ILE A 17 -36.63 -2.38 9.10
CA ILE A 17 -36.40 -2.38 7.67
C ILE A 17 -35.00 -2.99 7.51
N LEU A 18 -34.98 -4.27 7.17
CA LEU A 18 -33.85 -4.94 6.54
C LEU A 18 -33.61 -4.18 5.22
N CYS A 19 -32.97 -3.02 5.30
CA CYS A 19 -32.14 -2.58 4.20
C CYS A 19 -31.09 -3.67 4.08
N PRO A 20 -31.02 -4.43 2.96
CA PRO A 20 -29.78 -5.12 2.68
C PRO A 20 -28.70 -4.05 2.79
N LEU A 21 -27.71 -4.31 3.65
CA LEU A 21 -26.44 -3.62 3.56
C LEU A 21 -25.93 -3.90 2.14
N LEU A 22 -26.34 -3.06 1.18
CA LEU A 22 -25.63 -2.92 -0.07
C LEU A 22 -24.25 -2.44 0.38
N GLY A 23 -23.31 -3.38 0.42
CA GLY A 23 -21.90 -3.05 0.54
C GLY A 23 -21.66 -1.92 -0.44
N LYS A 24 -21.12 -0.80 0.06
CA LYS A 24 -20.74 0.34 -0.75
C LYS A 24 -20.03 -0.22 -1.98
N GLU A 25 -20.52 0.13 -3.17
CA GLU A 25 -19.84 -0.27 -4.38
C GLU A 25 -18.44 0.38 -4.35
N ASP A 26 -17.43 -0.38 -3.94
CA ASP A 26 -16.04 0.08 -3.78
C ASP A 26 -15.34 0.22 -5.15
N HIS A 27 -16.13 0.53 -6.19
CA HIS A 27 -15.70 0.63 -7.56
C HIS A 27 -16.19 1.90 -8.21
N ARG A 28 -15.40 2.42 -9.15
CA ARG A 28 -15.74 3.54 -10.01
C ARG A 28 -15.85 3.03 -11.44
N VAL A 29 -16.97 3.29 -12.09
CA VAL A 29 -17.09 3.06 -13.55
C VAL A 29 -16.27 4.15 -14.25
N GLU A 30 -15.36 3.74 -15.11
CA GLU A 30 -14.46 4.63 -15.84
C GLU A 30 -15.01 4.85 -17.26
N ASN A 31 -15.11 6.11 -17.68
CA ASN A 31 -15.60 6.46 -19.02
C ASN A 31 -14.50 6.22 -20.07
N GLN A 32 -14.48 5.02 -20.66
CA GLN A 32 -13.42 4.55 -21.55
C GLN A 32 -13.99 4.04 -22.89
N PRO A 33 -14.60 4.91 -23.71
CA PRO A 33 -15.38 4.47 -24.87
C PRO A 33 -14.56 3.68 -25.89
N ALA A 34 -13.36 4.16 -26.25
CA ALA A 34 -12.49 3.48 -27.22
C ALA A 34 -12.05 2.08 -26.72
N ALA A 35 -11.66 1.99 -25.46
CA ALA A 35 -11.26 0.71 -24.85
C ALA A 35 -12.43 -0.27 -24.72
N ILE A 36 -13.65 0.22 -24.45
CA ILE A 36 -14.87 -0.60 -24.41
C ILE A 36 -15.27 -1.09 -25.79
N GLU A 37 -15.24 -0.22 -26.80
CA GLU A 37 -15.53 -0.59 -28.18
C GLU A 37 -14.61 -1.72 -28.64
N GLU A 38 -13.29 -1.58 -28.39
CA GLU A 38 -12.32 -2.64 -28.70
C GLU A 38 -12.62 -3.92 -27.93
N ALA A 39 -12.85 -3.85 -26.61
CA ALA A 39 -13.09 -5.02 -25.76
C ALA A 39 -14.30 -5.85 -26.20
N ILE A 40 -15.34 -5.23 -26.77
CA ILE A 40 -16.54 -5.92 -27.27
C ILE A 40 -16.26 -6.69 -28.58
N THR A 41 -15.22 -6.31 -29.34
CA THR A 41 -14.84 -7.02 -30.57
C THR A 41 -13.98 -8.27 -30.33
N LEU A 42 -13.34 -8.36 -29.15
CA LEU A 42 -12.49 -9.49 -28.79
C LEU A 42 -13.31 -10.76 -28.52
N SER A 43 -12.66 -11.92 -28.61
CA SER A 43 -13.30 -13.21 -28.31
C SER A 43 -13.84 -13.24 -26.87
N ASN A 44 -15.15 -13.33 -26.73
CA ASN A 44 -15.87 -13.32 -25.46
C ASN A 44 -16.11 -14.73 -24.90
N GLN A 45 -15.20 -15.66 -25.23
CA GLN A 45 -15.19 -17.04 -24.76
C GLN A 45 -13.86 -17.36 -24.08
N GLY A 46 -13.91 -18.23 -23.08
CA GLY A 46 -12.71 -18.77 -22.44
C GLY A 46 -12.88 -20.23 -22.06
N ILE A 47 -11.78 -20.86 -21.64
CA ILE A 47 -11.75 -22.27 -21.24
C ILE A 47 -11.62 -22.38 -19.72
N LEU A 48 -12.49 -23.16 -19.08
CA LEU A 48 -12.45 -23.35 -17.64
C LEU A 48 -11.23 -24.21 -17.25
N LYS A 49 -10.33 -23.64 -16.46
CA LYS A 49 -9.08 -24.27 -16.03
C LYS A 49 -8.97 -24.28 -14.51
N ARG A 50 -8.13 -25.18 -14.02
CA ARG A 50 -7.79 -25.32 -12.61
C ARG A 50 -6.27 -25.29 -12.42
N LYS A 51 -5.82 -24.63 -11.35
CA LYS A 51 -4.44 -24.73 -10.85
C LYS A 51 -4.28 -25.85 -9.83
N ASP A 52 -3.04 -26.27 -9.62
CA ASP A 52 -2.66 -27.28 -8.63
C ASP A 52 -3.11 -26.93 -7.20
N ASN A 53 -3.22 -25.64 -6.88
CA ASN A 53 -3.69 -25.15 -5.57
C ASN A 53 -5.22 -25.12 -5.42
N GLY A 54 -5.99 -25.62 -6.38
CA GLY A 54 -7.45 -25.63 -6.32
C GLY A 54 -8.14 -24.40 -6.92
N PHE A 55 -7.40 -23.35 -7.29
CA PHE A 55 -7.98 -22.17 -7.91
C PHE A 55 -8.56 -22.48 -9.30
N ILE A 56 -9.82 -22.12 -9.53
CA ILE A 56 -10.50 -22.34 -10.82
C ILE A 56 -10.84 -21.00 -11.45
N TYR A 57 -10.49 -20.87 -12.72
CA TYR A 57 -10.63 -19.63 -13.49
C TYR A 57 -11.02 -19.94 -14.93
N LEU A 58 -11.64 -18.97 -15.58
CA LEU A 58 -11.82 -18.97 -17.02
C LEU A 58 -10.58 -18.35 -17.67
N ASP A 59 -9.87 -19.13 -18.47
CA ASP A 59 -8.73 -18.67 -19.26
C ASP A 59 -9.23 -17.96 -20.52
N VAL A 60 -8.87 -16.68 -20.69
CA VAL A 60 -9.36 -15.84 -21.80
C VAL A 60 -8.20 -15.26 -22.59
N SER A 61 -8.47 -14.69 -23.77
CA SER A 61 -7.42 -14.14 -24.64
C SER A 61 -6.60 -13.05 -23.94
N ASN A 62 -5.28 -13.11 -24.07
CA ASN A 62 -4.39 -12.04 -23.60
C ASN A 62 -4.57 -10.73 -24.38
N GLU A 63 -5.30 -10.74 -25.50
CA GLU A 63 -5.68 -9.54 -26.25
C GLU A 63 -6.47 -8.55 -25.38
N PHE A 64 -7.23 -9.03 -24.39
CA PHE A 64 -7.89 -8.16 -23.40
C PHE A 64 -6.88 -7.31 -22.60
N ILE A 65 -5.62 -7.72 -22.52
CA ILE A 65 -4.55 -6.95 -21.88
C ILE A 65 -3.79 -6.15 -22.95
N THR A 66 -3.35 -6.78 -24.04
CA THR A 66 -2.46 -6.15 -25.02
C THR A 66 -3.12 -5.08 -25.86
N GLU A 67 -4.41 -5.25 -26.20
CA GLU A 67 -5.15 -4.31 -27.05
C GLU A 67 -5.86 -3.23 -26.23
N ILE A 68 -6.33 -3.57 -25.02
CA ILE A 68 -7.15 -2.65 -24.23
C ILE A 68 -6.31 -1.65 -23.45
N ILE A 69 -5.18 -2.07 -22.86
CA ILE A 69 -4.34 -1.17 -22.04
C ILE A 69 -3.88 0.08 -22.81
N PRO A 70 -3.39 -0.02 -24.06
CA PRO A 70 -2.99 1.15 -24.84
C PRO A 70 -4.12 2.16 -25.14
N LEU A 71 -5.38 1.72 -25.04
CA LEU A 71 -6.57 2.53 -25.32
C LEU A 71 -7.16 3.20 -24.08
N LEU A 72 -6.67 2.87 -22.88
CA LEU A 72 -7.15 3.45 -21.64
C LEU A 72 -6.64 4.88 -21.47
N ASP A 73 -7.57 5.81 -21.26
CA ASP A 73 -7.27 7.16 -20.79
C ASP A 73 -7.12 7.15 -19.26
N HIS A 74 -5.89 7.09 -18.79
CA HIS A 74 -5.58 7.11 -17.36
C HIS A 74 -4.34 7.97 -17.08
N GLU A 75 -4.32 8.60 -15.93
CA GLU A 75 -3.11 9.26 -15.43
C GLU A 75 -2.13 8.25 -14.81
N GLY A 76 -0.88 8.66 -14.65
CA GLY A 76 0.16 7.78 -14.13
C GLY A 76 0.49 6.64 -15.09
N MET A 77 0.88 5.50 -14.53
CA MET A 77 1.26 4.31 -15.28
C MET A 77 0.39 3.13 -14.90
N LEU A 78 -0.13 2.41 -15.89
CA LEU A 78 -0.79 1.14 -15.64
C LEU A 78 0.22 -0.01 -15.79
N ARG A 79 0.57 -0.62 -14.66
CA ARG A 79 1.39 -1.84 -14.65
C ARG A 79 0.48 -3.04 -14.81
N ALA A 80 0.45 -3.58 -16.02
CA ALA A 80 -0.18 -4.87 -16.27
C ALA A 80 0.37 -5.92 -15.30
N ARG A 81 -0.49 -6.83 -14.81
CA ARG A 81 0.05 -8.03 -14.17
C ARG A 81 0.83 -8.78 -15.26
N PRO A 82 2.09 -9.18 -15.01
CA PRO A 82 2.95 -9.69 -16.07
C PRO A 82 2.26 -10.86 -16.77
N THR A 83 2.30 -10.93 -18.09
CA THR A 83 2.02 -12.13 -18.90
C THR A 83 3.19 -13.13 -18.87
N ALA A 84 4.11 -12.96 -17.92
CA ALA A 84 5.29 -13.81 -17.74
C ALA A 84 4.91 -15.25 -17.38
N SER A 85 5.85 -16.19 -17.55
CA SER A 85 5.67 -17.64 -17.39
C SER A 85 5.06 -18.15 -16.07
N ARG A 86 4.92 -17.30 -15.04
CA ARG A 86 4.29 -17.62 -13.75
C ARG A 86 2.89 -17.02 -13.57
N SER A 87 2.43 -16.21 -14.51
CA SER A 87 1.12 -15.59 -14.49
C SER A 87 0.15 -16.40 -15.33
N ILE A 88 -1.12 -16.32 -14.97
CA ILE A 88 -2.22 -16.97 -15.72
C ILE A 88 -2.50 -16.22 -17.04
N GLY A 89 -2.01 -14.99 -17.17
CA GLY A 89 -2.47 -14.09 -18.22
C GLY A 89 -3.85 -13.51 -17.89
N ALA A 90 -4.60 -13.11 -18.91
CA ALA A 90 -5.97 -12.66 -18.78
C ALA A 90 -6.87 -13.82 -18.33
N HIS A 91 -7.62 -13.62 -17.24
CA HIS A 91 -8.52 -14.65 -16.71
C HIS A 91 -9.67 -14.02 -15.92
N ILE A 92 -10.73 -14.81 -15.74
CA ILE A 92 -11.85 -14.51 -14.85
C ILE A 92 -11.81 -15.51 -13.69
N SER A 93 -11.81 -15.04 -12.45
CA SER A 93 -11.83 -15.92 -11.28
C SER A 93 -13.21 -16.53 -11.09
N VAL A 94 -13.31 -17.87 -11.02
CA VAL A 94 -14.59 -18.58 -10.88
C VAL A 94 -14.75 -19.19 -9.51
N PHE A 95 -13.76 -19.95 -9.01
CA PHE A 95 -13.77 -20.51 -7.65
C PHE A 95 -12.44 -20.29 -6.92
N HIS A 96 -12.53 -20.01 -5.62
CA HIS A 96 -11.36 -19.81 -4.76
C HIS A 96 -10.77 -21.16 -4.31
N GLU A 97 -9.48 -21.18 -4.03
CA GLU A 97 -8.71 -22.35 -3.54
C GLU A 97 -9.33 -23.02 -2.30
N MET A 98 -10.05 -22.26 -1.48
CA MET A 98 -10.65 -22.72 -0.23
C MET A 98 -12.05 -23.31 -0.41
N GLU A 99 -12.63 -23.17 -1.61
CA GLU A 99 -13.95 -23.76 -1.90
C GLU A 99 -13.83 -25.28 -2.16
N ASP A 100 -12.61 -25.82 -2.33
CA ASP A 100 -12.28 -27.26 -2.48
C ASP A 100 -13.24 -28.06 -3.38
N ILE A 101 -13.42 -27.58 -4.60
CA ILE A 101 -14.24 -28.25 -5.62
C ILE A 101 -13.43 -28.69 -6.83
N THR A 102 -13.97 -29.68 -7.54
CA THR A 102 -13.49 -30.08 -8.85
C THR A 102 -14.68 -30.18 -9.82
N PRO A 103 -14.98 -29.10 -10.56
CA PRO A 103 -16.06 -29.12 -11.53
C PRO A 103 -15.84 -30.19 -12.60
N LYS A 104 -16.92 -30.83 -13.06
CA LYS A 104 -16.89 -31.77 -14.19
C LYS A 104 -16.65 -31.05 -15.52
N GLU A 105 -16.95 -29.77 -15.56
CA GLU A 105 -16.89 -28.86 -16.70
C GLU A 105 -15.48 -28.30 -16.96
N LEU A 106 -14.45 -28.80 -16.27
CA LEU A 106 -13.07 -28.42 -16.54
C LEU A 106 -12.70 -28.76 -17.99
N GLY A 107 -12.13 -27.79 -18.71
CA GLY A 107 -11.82 -27.88 -20.13
C GLY A 107 -12.96 -27.47 -21.06
N GLU A 108 -14.17 -27.22 -20.54
CA GLU A 108 -15.28 -26.68 -21.32
C GLU A 108 -15.14 -25.18 -21.57
N ALA A 109 -15.74 -24.71 -22.67
CA ALA A 109 -15.79 -23.31 -23.02
C ALA A 109 -17.01 -22.63 -22.37
N PHE A 110 -16.80 -21.42 -21.83
CA PHE A 110 -17.86 -20.58 -21.29
C PHE A 110 -17.84 -19.23 -21.99
N SER A 111 -19.02 -18.67 -22.23
CA SER A 111 -19.20 -17.35 -22.80
C SER A 111 -19.42 -16.28 -21.74
N PHE A 112 -19.07 -15.04 -22.07
CA PHE A 112 -19.33 -13.86 -21.25
C PHE A 112 -19.61 -12.64 -22.14
N GLU A 113 -20.08 -11.57 -21.54
CA GLU A 113 -20.32 -10.29 -22.21
C GLU A 113 -19.56 -9.19 -21.47
N VAL A 114 -18.84 -8.34 -22.20
CA VAL A 114 -18.20 -7.15 -21.63
C VAL A 114 -19.28 -6.16 -21.21
N LYS A 115 -19.21 -5.70 -19.96
CA LYS A 115 -20.18 -4.75 -19.39
C LYS A 115 -19.63 -3.34 -19.41
N GLU A 116 -18.52 -3.12 -18.71
CA GLU A 116 -17.87 -1.81 -18.56
C GLU A 116 -16.45 -1.94 -18.00
N ILE A 117 -15.68 -0.86 -18.02
CA ILE A 117 -14.36 -0.77 -17.40
C ILE A 117 -14.51 -0.07 -16.06
N ARG A 118 -13.90 -0.63 -15.03
CA ARG A 118 -13.99 -0.13 -13.66
C ARG A 118 -12.61 -0.01 -13.04
N SER A 119 -12.50 0.86 -12.05
CA SER A 119 -11.39 0.87 -11.12
C SER A 119 -11.83 0.63 -9.68
N PHE A 120 -10.95 0.03 -8.87
CA PHE A 120 -11.15 -0.19 -7.44
C PHE A 120 -9.95 0.32 -6.67
N THR A 121 -10.19 0.99 -5.54
CA THR A 121 -9.14 1.30 -4.57
C THR A 121 -9.22 0.29 -3.42
N LEU A 122 -8.29 -0.65 -3.39
CA LEU A 122 -8.22 -1.71 -2.39
C LEU A 122 -7.28 -1.32 -1.26
N HIS A 123 -7.74 -1.46 -0.03
CA HIS A 123 -6.86 -1.43 1.14
C HIS A 123 -6.25 -2.83 1.34
N THR A 124 -4.94 -2.95 1.23
CA THR A 124 -4.20 -4.19 1.47
C THR A 124 -3.27 -4.05 2.65
N ARG A 125 -2.71 -5.16 3.15
CA ARG A 125 -1.69 -5.14 4.21
C ARG A 125 -0.51 -4.22 3.87
N ASP A 126 -0.18 -4.11 2.59
CA ASP A 126 0.95 -3.33 2.09
C ASP A 126 0.53 -1.91 1.63
N GLY A 127 -0.66 -1.43 2.02
CA GLY A 127 -1.19 -0.11 1.65
C GLY A 127 -2.31 -0.14 0.62
N PHE A 128 -2.70 1.04 0.14
CA PHE A 128 -3.72 1.21 -0.90
C PHE A 128 -3.21 0.78 -2.28
N LYS A 129 -4.10 0.22 -3.12
CA LYS A 129 -3.81 -0.19 -4.49
C LYS A 129 -4.99 0.15 -5.39
N LYS A 130 -4.75 0.80 -6.53
CA LYS A 130 -5.80 1.02 -7.54
C LYS A 130 -5.72 -0.01 -8.66
N LEU A 131 -6.77 -0.81 -8.82
CA LEU A 131 -6.86 -1.84 -9.86
C LEU A 131 -7.80 -1.40 -10.97
N TRP A 132 -7.43 -1.66 -12.20
CA TRP A 132 -8.30 -1.51 -13.37
C TRP A 132 -8.75 -2.87 -13.86
N VAL A 133 -10.03 -3.00 -14.17
CA VAL A 133 -10.62 -4.25 -14.65
C VAL A 133 -11.64 -3.99 -15.75
N ILE A 134 -11.89 -5.02 -16.55
CA ILE A 134 -13.09 -5.15 -17.37
C ILE A 134 -14.11 -5.96 -16.57
N ALA A 135 -15.24 -5.37 -16.22
CA ALA A 135 -16.36 -6.11 -15.64
C ALA A 135 -17.11 -6.87 -16.75
N VAL A 136 -17.47 -8.12 -16.48
CA VAL A 136 -18.16 -8.97 -17.43
C VAL A 136 -19.39 -9.62 -16.81
N ASN A 137 -20.38 -9.89 -17.64
CA ASN A 137 -21.54 -10.71 -17.30
C ASN A 137 -21.34 -12.13 -17.84
N SER A 138 -21.61 -13.16 -17.04
CA SER A 138 -21.58 -14.54 -17.52
C SER A 138 -22.60 -15.39 -16.77
N PRO A 139 -23.85 -15.46 -17.28
CA PRO A 139 -24.88 -16.30 -16.68
C PRO A 139 -24.47 -17.79 -16.62
N GLU A 140 -23.64 -18.25 -17.56
CA GLU A 140 -23.13 -19.62 -17.56
C GLU A 140 -22.21 -19.90 -16.36
N LEU A 141 -21.32 -18.96 -16.00
CA LEU A 141 -20.47 -19.09 -14.82
C LEU A 141 -21.26 -18.92 -13.52
N GLU A 142 -22.28 -18.06 -13.50
CA GLU A 142 -23.20 -17.94 -12.36
C GLU A 142 -23.92 -19.26 -12.10
N ASN A 143 -24.53 -19.85 -13.13
CA ASN A 143 -25.20 -21.16 -13.07
C ASN A 143 -24.22 -22.27 -12.65
N LEU A 144 -22.97 -22.21 -13.12
CA LEU A 144 -21.92 -23.15 -12.71
C LEU A 144 -21.67 -23.05 -11.20
N ARG A 145 -21.51 -21.85 -10.65
CA ARG A 145 -21.31 -21.67 -9.19
C ARG A 145 -22.51 -22.18 -8.39
N GLU A 146 -23.72 -21.85 -8.81
CA GLU A 146 -24.95 -22.30 -8.17
C GLU A 146 -25.11 -23.82 -8.20
N LYS A 147 -24.73 -24.47 -9.31
CA LYS A 147 -24.73 -25.94 -9.44
C LYS A 147 -23.89 -26.63 -8.37
N TYR A 148 -22.80 -26.01 -7.92
CA TYR A 148 -21.94 -26.52 -6.85
C TYR A 148 -22.30 -25.97 -5.46
N GLY A 149 -23.43 -25.28 -5.32
CA GLY A 149 -23.95 -24.81 -4.02
C GLY A 149 -23.32 -23.49 -3.54
N TYR A 150 -22.65 -22.74 -4.42
CA TYR A 150 -22.08 -21.43 -4.08
C TYR A 150 -22.96 -20.29 -4.55
N SER A 151 -22.72 -19.10 -4.02
CA SER A 151 -23.34 -17.87 -4.56
C SER A 151 -22.96 -17.68 -6.04
N PRO A 152 -23.87 -17.16 -6.89
CA PRO A 152 -23.63 -16.99 -8.32
C PRO A 152 -22.41 -16.13 -8.63
N LYS A 153 -22.09 -15.19 -7.73
CA LYS A 153 -20.93 -14.31 -7.80
C LYS A 153 -19.91 -14.63 -6.72
N LEU A 154 -18.63 -14.60 -7.07
CA LEU A 154 -17.54 -14.82 -6.14
C LEU A 154 -17.46 -13.64 -5.16
N LYS A 155 -17.73 -13.89 -3.87
CA LYS A 155 -17.80 -12.86 -2.81
C LYS A 155 -18.77 -11.70 -3.14
N GLY A 156 -19.78 -11.96 -3.97
CA GLY A 156 -20.77 -10.95 -4.38
C GLY A 156 -20.29 -9.94 -5.44
N PHE A 157 -19.06 -10.06 -5.96
CA PHE A 157 -18.54 -9.16 -7.00
C PHE A 157 -18.84 -9.67 -8.40
N ASP A 158 -19.03 -8.74 -9.34
CA ASP A 158 -19.09 -9.06 -10.76
C ASP A 158 -17.80 -9.78 -11.19
N TYR A 159 -17.95 -10.74 -12.11
CA TYR A 159 -16.81 -11.33 -12.79
C TYR A 159 -16.01 -10.26 -13.51
N HIS A 160 -14.70 -10.41 -13.54
CA HIS A 160 -13.84 -9.39 -14.13
C HIS A 160 -12.53 -9.96 -14.64
N ILE A 161 -11.99 -9.28 -15.65
CA ILE A 161 -10.64 -9.46 -16.18
C ILE A 161 -9.77 -8.34 -15.63
N THR A 162 -8.70 -8.65 -14.91
CA THR A 162 -7.79 -7.63 -14.38
C THR A 162 -6.87 -7.11 -15.48
N LEU A 163 -6.90 -5.80 -15.73
CA LEU A 163 -6.01 -5.13 -16.69
C LEU A 163 -4.66 -4.80 -16.03
N GLY A 164 -4.68 -4.17 -14.87
CA GLY A 164 -3.44 -3.77 -14.21
C GLY A 164 -3.61 -3.02 -12.90
N LYS A 165 -2.47 -2.65 -12.33
CA LYS A 165 -2.35 -1.77 -11.16
C LYS A 165 -1.96 -0.38 -11.65
N GLN A 166 -2.77 0.62 -11.33
CA GLN A 166 -2.40 2.02 -11.61
C GLN A 166 -1.41 2.47 -10.53
N MET A 167 -0.30 3.02 -10.99
CA MET A 167 0.79 3.51 -10.16
C MET A 167 1.06 4.98 -10.48
N PRO A 168 1.47 5.79 -9.50
CA PRO A 168 1.99 7.11 -9.77
C PRO A 168 3.19 7.06 -10.72
N SER A 169 3.35 8.09 -11.53
CA SER A 169 4.45 8.25 -12.47
C SER A 169 5.07 9.65 -12.36
N ALA A 170 6.31 9.75 -12.83
CA ALA A 170 7.05 11.00 -12.92
C ALA A 170 7.04 11.48 -14.39
N PRO A 171 7.25 12.78 -14.65
CA PRO A 171 7.37 13.31 -16.00
C PRO A 171 8.48 12.62 -16.79
N GLU A 172 8.39 12.65 -18.12
CA GLU A 172 9.47 12.15 -18.96
C GLU A 172 10.77 12.94 -18.71
N ASN A 173 11.91 12.23 -18.67
CA ASN A 173 13.25 12.81 -18.47
C ASN A 173 13.44 13.59 -17.15
N TRP A 174 12.59 13.36 -16.15
CA TRP A 174 12.64 14.04 -14.85
C TRP A 174 14.02 13.98 -14.17
N GLU A 175 14.80 12.92 -14.38
CA GLU A 175 16.15 12.76 -13.82
C GLU A 175 17.16 13.81 -14.32
N THR A 176 16.87 14.51 -15.42
CA THR A 176 17.77 15.50 -16.05
C THR A 176 17.54 16.94 -15.59
N VAL A 177 16.64 17.16 -14.63
CA VAL A 177 16.27 18.49 -14.16
C VAL A 177 17.31 19.03 -13.16
N GLU A 178 17.84 20.24 -13.41
CA GLU A 178 18.90 20.86 -12.60
C GLU A 178 18.46 22.11 -11.81
N HIS A 179 17.17 22.49 -11.83
CA HIS A 179 16.71 23.68 -11.13
C HIS A 179 16.13 23.39 -9.75
N LEU A 180 16.22 24.39 -8.87
CA LEU A 180 15.58 24.38 -7.56
C LEU A 180 14.07 24.49 -7.70
N SER A 181 13.35 23.69 -6.92
CA SER A 181 11.89 23.74 -6.88
C SER A 181 11.38 25.16 -6.50
N PRO A 182 10.29 25.65 -7.12
CA PRO A 182 9.67 26.92 -6.73
C PRO A 182 9.21 26.91 -5.27
N PHE A 183 8.90 25.72 -4.71
CA PHE A 183 8.54 25.57 -3.31
C PHE A 183 9.65 26.01 -2.34
N ASN A 184 10.92 26.12 -2.77
CA ASN A 184 12.00 26.63 -1.91
C ASN A 184 11.86 28.12 -1.59
N PHE A 185 11.16 28.89 -2.43
CA PHE A 185 11.10 30.35 -2.34
C PHE A 185 9.73 30.89 -1.91
N SER A 186 8.81 30.00 -1.54
CA SER A 186 7.47 30.40 -1.09
C SER A 186 7.50 30.93 0.35
N ASP A 187 6.80 32.05 0.57
CA ASP A 187 6.59 32.68 1.87
C ASP A 187 5.42 32.05 2.66
N GLU A 188 4.78 31.02 2.12
CA GLU A 188 3.74 30.29 2.84
C GLU A 188 4.33 29.67 4.11
N SER A 189 3.81 30.13 5.26
CA SER A 189 4.27 29.73 6.58
C SER A 189 3.98 28.26 6.82
N THR A 190 4.96 27.59 7.43
CA THR A 190 4.83 26.25 7.98
C THR A 190 5.01 26.24 9.50
N GLU A 191 4.94 27.42 10.14
CA GLU A 191 5.11 27.58 11.58
C GLU A 191 3.98 26.88 12.39
N GLY A 192 4.35 26.31 13.54
CA GLY A 192 3.41 25.65 14.46
C GLY A 192 3.15 24.17 14.20
N LEU A 193 3.82 23.58 13.21
CA LEU A 193 3.76 22.15 12.92
C LEU A 193 4.75 21.39 13.83
N PHE A 194 4.38 21.18 15.08
CA PHE A 194 5.20 20.39 16.00
C PHE A 194 5.18 18.91 15.61
N ALA A 195 6.36 18.29 15.63
CA ALA A 195 6.47 16.86 15.48
C ALA A 195 6.31 16.18 16.84
N ASP A 196 5.50 15.13 16.88
CA ASP A 196 5.39 14.25 18.04
C ASP A 196 6.05 12.92 17.68
N GLY A 197 6.75 12.30 18.63
CA GLY A 197 7.33 10.98 18.40
C GLY A 197 8.02 10.40 19.61
N ASP A 198 8.14 9.07 19.60
CA ASP A 198 8.88 8.30 20.59
C ASP A 198 10.34 8.18 20.13
N PHE A 199 11.12 9.23 20.41
CA PHE A 199 12.54 9.30 20.09
C PHE A 199 13.31 10.00 21.19
N VAL A 200 14.60 9.72 21.28
CA VAL A 200 15.53 10.40 22.17
C VAL A 200 16.36 11.38 21.36
N THR A 201 16.32 12.66 21.73
CA THR A 201 17.19 13.71 21.17
C THR A 201 18.54 13.67 21.86
N VAL A 202 19.61 13.72 21.06
CA VAL A 202 20.99 13.69 21.54
C VAL A 202 21.64 15.03 21.23
N GLU A 203 22.06 15.76 22.26
CA GLU A 203 22.86 16.97 22.07
C GLU A 203 24.27 16.60 21.62
N HIS A 204 24.57 16.81 20.34
CA HIS A 204 25.90 16.57 19.78
C HIS A 204 26.33 17.70 18.84
N ARG A 205 26.88 18.78 19.41
CA ARG A 205 27.21 20.02 18.68
C ARG A 205 28.13 19.80 17.49
N GLU A 206 29.08 18.87 17.59
CA GLU A 206 30.01 18.56 16.50
C GLU A 206 29.33 17.94 15.28
N ILE A 207 28.31 17.10 15.51
CA ILE A 207 27.54 16.48 14.42
C ILE A 207 26.70 17.54 13.72
N LEU A 208 26.06 18.44 14.47
CA LEU A 208 25.30 19.54 13.88
C LEU A 208 26.19 20.52 13.12
N ALA A 209 27.37 20.82 13.67
CA ALA A 209 28.37 21.64 12.98
C ALA A 209 28.92 20.96 11.71
N THR A 210 29.00 19.63 11.69
CA THR A 210 29.36 18.86 10.50
C THR A 210 28.23 18.87 9.48
N ALA A 211 27.00 18.58 9.90
CA ALA A 211 25.82 18.57 9.04
C ALA A 211 25.57 19.93 8.38
N ALA A 212 25.82 21.03 9.10
CA ALA A 212 25.69 22.40 8.58
C ALA A 212 26.73 22.77 7.52
N LYS A 213 27.82 22.01 7.37
CA LYS A 213 28.86 22.26 6.34
C LYS A 213 28.56 21.57 5.02
N VAL A 214 27.67 20.59 5.01
CA VAL A 214 27.33 19.86 3.79
C VAL A 214 26.19 20.57 3.10
N ASP A 215 26.20 20.59 1.77
CA ASP A 215 25.11 21.10 0.96
C ASP A 215 23.83 20.30 1.27
N ALA A 216 22.96 20.89 2.09
CA ALA A 216 21.72 20.30 2.56
C ALA A 216 20.64 20.43 1.46
N ILE A 217 20.93 19.79 0.33
CA ILE A 217 20.11 19.76 -0.86
C ILE A 217 19.96 18.31 -1.32
N GLY A 218 18.80 17.98 -1.88
CA GLY A 218 18.58 16.68 -2.50
C GLY A 218 17.63 16.79 -3.68
N GLN A 219 17.62 15.75 -4.51
CA GLN A 219 16.74 15.66 -5.67
C GLN A 219 15.48 14.88 -5.31
N LEU A 220 14.30 15.38 -5.62
CA LEU A 220 13.06 14.66 -5.38
C LEU A 220 12.94 13.51 -6.39
N LYS A 221 12.80 12.29 -5.90
CA LYS A 221 12.73 11.07 -6.71
C LYS A 221 11.43 10.32 -6.47
N LEU A 222 10.89 9.74 -7.54
CA LEU A 222 9.77 8.82 -7.49
C LEU A 222 10.24 7.41 -7.79
N LYS A 223 9.99 6.47 -6.88
CA LYS A 223 10.16 5.05 -7.17
C LYS A 223 9.03 4.53 -8.05
N GLY A 224 9.31 3.48 -8.81
CA GLY A 224 8.30 2.79 -9.61
C GLY A 224 7.13 2.17 -8.81
N ASN A 225 7.23 2.10 -7.48
CA ASN A 225 6.09 1.72 -6.62
C ASN A 225 5.30 2.94 -6.10
N GLY A 226 5.55 4.16 -6.54
CA GLY A 226 4.84 5.35 -6.07
C GLY A 226 5.43 6.01 -4.82
N PHE A 227 6.50 5.46 -4.23
CA PHE A 227 7.15 6.08 -3.08
C PHE A 227 8.00 7.29 -3.49
N VAL A 228 7.74 8.44 -2.86
CA VAL A 228 8.44 9.71 -3.11
C VAL A 228 9.43 9.99 -1.99
N TYR A 229 10.67 10.28 -2.37
CA TYR A 229 11.74 10.58 -1.44
C TYR A 229 12.69 11.65 -1.97
N LEU A 230 13.33 12.38 -1.07
CA LEU A 230 14.46 13.22 -1.41
C LEU A 230 15.72 12.37 -1.39
N ASP A 231 16.40 12.25 -2.52
CA ASP A 231 17.69 11.58 -2.63
C ASP A 231 18.79 12.50 -2.11
N VAL A 232 19.51 12.03 -1.10
CA VAL A 232 20.55 12.78 -0.41
C VAL A 232 21.89 12.10 -0.68
N ASN A 233 22.93 12.90 -0.97
CA ASN A 233 24.24 12.35 -1.26
C ASN A 233 24.77 11.55 -0.06
N ASN A 234 25.19 10.30 -0.27
CA ASN A 234 25.75 9.44 0.79
C ASN A 234 26.97 10.05 1.49
N ALA A 235 27.74 10.91 0.81
CA ALA A 235 28.86 11.64 1.41
C ALA A 235 28.43 12.43 2.67
N PHE A 236 27.17 12.89 2.70
CA PHE A 236 26.54 13.50 3.88
C PHE A 236 26.57 12.57 5.09
N ILE A 237 26.13 11.33 4.90
CA ILE A 237 26.08 10.32 5.97
C ILE A 237 27.46 9.80 6.32
N ASP A 238 28.30 9.56 5.32
CA ASP A 238 29.64 9.01 5.49
C ASP A 238 30.54 9.90 6.37
N THR A 239 30.29 11.21 6.38
CA THR A 239 31.01 12.16 7.26
C THR A 239 30.47 12.18 8.70
N ILE A 240 29.19 11.86 8.89
CA ILE A 240 28.49 12.01 10.17
C ILE A 240 28.58 10.76 11.04
N TRP A 241 28.46 9.56 10.45
CA TRP A 241 28.28 8.36 11.25
C TRP A 241 29.51 7.99 12.11
N GLU A 242 30.72 8.36 11.69
CA GLU A 242 31.95 8.15 12.46
C GLU A 242 32.00 8.98 13.75
N GLN A 243 31.18 10.02 13.86
CA GLN A 243 31.08 10.90 15.03
C GLN A 243 29.98 10.47 16.01
N LEU A 244 29.22 9.43 15.69
CA LEU A 244 28.12 8.99 16.55
C LEU A 244 28.65 8.49 17.90
N PRO A 245 27.99 8.82 19.02
CA PRO A 245 28.36 8.34 20.35
C PRO A 245 27.90 6.88 20.55
N LEU A 246 28.47 5.98 19.77
CA LEU A 246 28.12 4.56 19.73
C LEU A 246 28.61 3.84 20.99
N GLN A 247 27.78 2.94 21.50
CA GLN A 247 28.00 2.01 22.60
C GLN A 247 28.12 0.56 22.11
N GLY A 248 27.80 0.27 20.84
CA GLY A 248 27.88 -1.06 20.27
C GLY A 248 28.21 -1.09 18.78
N GLU A 249 27.97 -2.24 18.14
CA GLU A 249 28.27 -2.44 16.72
C GLU A 249 27.32 -1.64 15.84
N PHE A 250 27.86 -0.81 14.95
CA PHE A 250 27.07 0.04 14.07
C PHE A 250 27.13 -0.38 12.62
N ALA A 251 25.95 -0.44 11.99
CA ALA A 251 25.79 -0.73 10.58
C ALA A 251 25.18 0.48 9.86
N PRO A 252 25.99 1.31 9.16
CA PRO A 252 25.50 2.47 8.41
C PRO A 252 24.53 2.05 7.30
N ILE A 253 23.65 2.97 6.90
CA ILE A 253 22.72 2.72 5.81
C ILE A 253 23.42 2.66 4.45
N SER A 254 24.51 3.44 4.29
CA SER A 254 25.26 3.59 3.03
C SER A 254 25.97 2.31 2.60
N THR A 255 26.32 1.42 3.53
CA THR A 255 27.07 0.18 3.22
C THR A 255 26.18 -1.00 2.82
N LYS A 256 24.85 -0.85 2.82
CA LYS A 256 23.92 -1.95 2.52
C LYS A 256 23.64 -1.99 1.00
N PRO A 257 24.11 -3.01 0.25
CA PRO A 257 24.16 -3.03 -1.22
C PRO A 257 22.80 -3.13 -1.96
N LYS A 258 21.68 -2.82 -1.29
CA LYS A 258 20.31 -2.86 -1.84
C LYS A 258 19.40 -1.75 -1.29
N LYS A 259 19.92 -0.78 -0.53
CA LYS A 259 19.13 0.31 0.04
C LYS A 259 19.29 1.60 -0.76
N MET A 260 18.30 2.48 -0.68
CA MET A 260 18.22 3.77 -1.42
C MET A 260 19.26 4.81 -0.96
N GLY A 261 20.39 4.39 -0.37
CA GLY A 261 21.31 5.32 0.28
C GLY A 261 20.62 6.20 1.34
N ALA A 262 21.23 7.35 1.59
CA ALA A 262 20.68 8.42 2.39
C ALA A 262 19.48 9.07 1.67
N HIS A 263 18.36 9.20 2.37
CA HIS A 263 17.17 9.83 1.80
C HIS A 263 16.28 10.39 2.90
N ILE A 264 15.39 11.30 2.50
CA ILE A 264 14.26 11.78 3.29
C ILE A 264 12.99 11.20 2.67
N SER A 265 12.18 10.49 3.46
CA SER A 265 10.85 10.06 2.99
C SER A 265 9.96 11.30 2.83
N VAL A 266 9.26 11.44 1.70
CA VAL A 266 8.40 12.61 1.45
C VAL A 266 6.94 12.23 1.32
N ILE A 267 6.56 11.28 0.46
CA ILE A 267 5.18 10.82 0.30
C ILE A 267 5.16 9.30 0.14
N HIS A 268 4.30 8.62 0.91
CA HIS A 268 4.15 7.17 0.78
C HIS A 268 3.23 6.77 -0.39
N GLU A 269 3.43 5.56 -0.91
CA GLU A 269 2.62 5.00 -2.01
C GLU A 269 1.11 5.03 -1.71
N ASP A 270 0.74 4.73 -0.47
CA ASP A 270 -0.64 4.71 -0.02
C ASP A 270 -1.25 6.12 0.06
N GLU A 271 -0.47 7.12 0.50
CA GLU A 271 -0.86 8.53 0.44
C GLU A 271 -1.09 9.01 -1.00
N MET A 272 -0.19 8.65 -1.94
CA MET A 272 -0.33 8.99 -3.36
C MET A 272 -1.62 8.43 -3.95
N ILE A 273 -1.89 7.13 -3.72
CA ILE A 273 -3.06 6.45 -4.24
C ILE A 273 -4.35 6.98 -3.60
N GLN A 274 -4.31 7.24 -2.29
CA GLN A 274 -5.48 7.75 -1.56
C GLN A 274 -5.88 9.15 -2.00
N GLN A 275 -4.92 10.03 -2.28
CA GLN A 275 -5.16 11.38 -2.78
C GLN A 275 -5.25 11.47 -4.32
N GLU A 276 -5.22 10.32 -5.01
CA GLU A 276 -5.24 10.25 -6.48
C GLU A 276 -4.12 11.08 -7.14
N ILE A 277 -2.92 11.11 -6.53
CA ILE A 277 -1.72 11.76 -7.06
C ILE A 277 -1.06 10.81 -8.07
N TRP A 278 -1.50 10.87 -9.33
CA TRP A 278 -1.01 9.96 -10.38
C TRP A 278 0.21 10.49 -11.12
N ASN A 279 0.39 11.80 -11.17
CA ASN A 279 1.50 12.47 -11.84
C ASN A 279 2.18 13.42 -10.84
N LEU A 280 3.44 13.15 -10.48
CA LEU A 280 4.21 14.00 -9.58
C LEU A 280 5.05 14.98 -10.40
N ALA A 281 4.54 16.19 -10.64
CA ALA A 281 5.18 17.16 -11.53
C ALA A 281 6.59 17.57 -11.07
N GLU A 282 6.82 17.64 -9.76
CA GLU A 282 8.07 18.11 -9.14
C GLU A 282 9.13 17.01 -9.03
N ALA A 283 8.87 15.79 -9.54
CA ALA A 283 9.90 14.77 -9.61
C ALA A 283 11.10 15.30 -10.43
N GLY A 284 12.30 15.16 -9.87
CA GLY A 284 13.54 15.66 -10.46
C GLY A 284 13.98 17.03 -9.98
N GLU A 285 13.08 17.81 -9.38
CA GLU A 285 13.42 19.11 -8.83
C GLU A 285 14.27 18.97 -7.56
N TRP A 286 15.05 20.01 -7.28
CA TRP A 286 15.93 20.06 -6.12
C TRP A 286 15.30 20.82 -4.96
N PHE A 287 15.35 20.23 -3.77
CA PHE A 287 14.83 20.81 -2.53
C PHE A 287 15.93 20.98 -1.51
N THR A 288 15.92 22.12 -0.82
CA THR A 288 16.79 22.37 0.32
C THR A 288 16.16 21.84 1.60
N PHE A 289 17.00 21.50 2.57
CA PHE A 289 16.61 21.15 3.92
C PHE A 289 17.66 21.68 4.91
N ALA A 290 17.39 21.61 6.20
CA ALA A 290 18.34 21.92 7.25
C ALA A 290 18.30 20.83 8.32
N VAL A 291 19.45 20.37 8.81
CA VAL A 291 19.46 19.44 9.96
C VAL A 291 19.18 20.18 11.24
N LYS A 292 18.20 19.70 12.00
CA LYS A 292 17.79 20.27 13.30
C LYS A 292 18.57 19.64 14.44
N GLU A 293 18.50 18.31 14.53
CA GLU A 293 19.01 17.57 15.68
C GLU A 293 19.30 16.10 15.35
N LEU A 294 20.14 15.48 16.19
CA LEU A 294 20.41 14.05 16.17
C LEU A 294 19.40 13.35 17.08
N ARG A 295 18.83 12.25 16.59
CA ARG A 295 17.87 11.42 17.32
C ARG A 295 18.25 9.95 17.23
N TYR A 296 17.73 9.16 18.17
CA TYR A 296 17.59 7.73 17.97
C TYR A 296 16.23 7.22 18.45
N VAL A 297 15.86 6.06 17.91
CA VAL A 297 14.67 5.29 18.34
C VAL A 297 15.12 3.90 18.76
N GLU A 298 14.68 3.46 19.93
CA GLU A 298 14.96 2.12 20.43
C GLU A 298 14.00 1.09 19.81
N ARG A 299 14.54 -0.09 19.48
CA ARG A 299 13.79 -1.17 18.86
C ARG A 299 14.20 -2.49 19.48
N LYS A 300 13.21 -3.26 19.93
CA LYS A 300 13.40 -4.67 20.25
C LYS A 300 13.51 -5.49 18.97
N THR A 301 14.56 -6.28 18.88
CA THR A 301 14.83 -7.20 17.77
C THR A 301 14.98 -8.62 18.31
N ALA A 302 14.96 -9.62 17.43
CA ALA A 302 15.23 -11.01 17.82
C ALA A 302 16.64 -11.21 18.41
N LYS A 303 17.57 -10.28 18.20
CA LYS A 303 18.96 -10.33 18.67
C LYS A 303 19.21 -9.45 19.91
N GLY A 304 18.17 -8.85 20.48
CA GLY A 304 18.26 -7.88 21.57
C GLY A 304 17.79 -6.49 21.15
N GLU A 305 18.29 -5.47 21.83
CA GLU A 305 17.92 -4.08 21.57
C GLU A 305 18.78 -3.46 20.47
N SER A 306 18.19 -2.55 19.71
CA SER A 306 18.89 -1.80 18.69
C SER A 306 18.44 -0.36 18.68
N ARG A 307 19.38 0.55 18.38
CA ARG A 307 19.09 1.96 18.18
C ARG A 307 19.12 2.28 16.69
N LEU A 308 18.05 2.85 16.19
CA LEU A 308 18.02 3.45 14.85
C LEU A 308 18.40 4.92 14.97
N TRP A 309 19.56 5.29 14.45
CA TRP A 309 20.07 6.65 14.48
C TRP A 309 19.57 7.46 13.29
N LEU A 310 19.09 8.67 13.55
CA LEU A 310 18.38 9.52 12.61
C LEU A 310 18.84 10.99 12.76
N LEU A 311 18.92 11.73 11.65
CA LEU A 311 18.99 13.19 11.67
C LEU A 311 17.60 13.73 11.37
N ALA A 312 17.05 14.52 12.30
CA ALA A 312 15.84 15.28 12.02
C ALA A 312 16.17 16.43 11.07
N ALA A 313 15.36 16.58 10.03
CA ALA A 313 15.51 17.59 9.00
C ALA A 313 14.28 18.51 8.99
N ASP A 314 14.55 19.81 8.89
CA ASP A 314 13.57 20.82 8.56
C ASP A 314 13.54 21.03 7.05
N SER A 315 12.36 21.12 6.45
CA SER A 315 12.24 21.44 5.03
C SER A 315 10.86 22.03 4.75
N PRO A 316 10.69 23.34 4.96
CA PRO A 316 9.44 24.05 4.65
C PRO A 316 8.97 23.83 3.21
N ALA A 317 9.92 23.69 2.28
CA ALA A 317 9.63 23.41 0.87
C ALA A 317 8.94 22.05 0.66
N LEU A 318 9.39 21.00 1.35
CA LEU A 318 8.75 19.67 1.30
C LEU A 318 7.40 19.67 2.04
N GLU A 319 7.25 20.42 3.11
CA GLU A 319 5.96 20.59 3.80
C GLU A 319 4.92 21.23 2.86
N ARG A 320 5.32 22.30 2.14
CA ARG A 320 4.48 22.94 1.13
C ARG A 320 4.15 22.03 -0.04
N LEU A 321 5.12 21.27 -0.54
CA LEU A 321 4.87 20.25 -1.57
C LEU A 321 3.79 19.26 -1.11
N ARG A 322 3.86 18.76 0.13
CA ARG A 322 2.84 17.85 0.66
C ARG A 322 1.47 18.53 0.75
N MET A 323 1.42 19.76 1.26
CA MET A 323 0.16 20.53 1.34
C MET A 323 -0.44 20.83 -0.05
N HIS A 324 0.40 21.06 -1.07
CA HIS A 324 -0.04 21.26 -2.45
C HIS A 324 -0.88 20.08 -2.96
N TYR A 325 -0.53 18.86 -2.58
CA TYR A 325 -1.27 17.64 -2.91
C TYR A 325 -2.33 17.26 -1.87
N GLY A 326 -2.74 18.18 -0.99
CA GLY A 326 -3.79 17.94 0.01
C GLY A 326 -3.37 17.00 1.16
N LEU A 327 -2.07 16.72 1.29
CA LEU A 327 -1.54 15.88 2.38
C LEU A 327 -1.26 16.72 3.63
N LYS A 328 -1.15 16.03 4.77
CA LYS A 328 -0.58 16.66 5.98
C LYS A 328 0.87 17.08 5.70
N PRO A 329 1.33 18.23 6.20
CA PRO A 329 2.67 18.75 5.90
C PRO A 329 3.80 17.81 6.36
N LYS A 330 3.58 17.01 7.40
CA LYS A 330 4.54 16.02 7.92
C LYS A 330 4.04 14.60 7.75
N LEU A 331 4.97 13.67 7.51
CA LEU A 331 4.69 12.23 7.48
C LEU A 331 4.35 11.74 8.88
N LYS A 332 3.18 11.13 9.06
CA LYS A 332 2.70 10.57 10.35
C LYS A 332 2.99 11.47 11.57
N ASN A 333 2.87 12.79 11.39
CA ASN A 333 3.13 13.81 12.41
C ASN A 333 4.55 13.84 13.00
N HIS A 334 5.57 13.29 12.33
CA HIS A 334 6.97 13.41 12.73
C HIS A 334 7.78 14.24 11.74
N ASP A 335 8.89 14.82 12.20
CA ASP A 335 9.79 15.57 11.34
C ASP A 335 10.32 14.68 10.20
N PHE A 336 10.59 15.30 9.05
CA PHE A 336 11.42 14.67 8.05
C PHE A 336 12.74 14.22 8.67
N HIS A 337 13.27 13.10 8.20
CA HIS A 337 14.49 12.57 8.78
C HIS A 337 15.30 11.78 7.76
N ILE A 338 16.61 11.76 8.00
CA ILE A 338 17.56 10.94 7.27
C ILE A 338 18.02 9.83 8.21
N THR A 339 17.83 8.58 7.80
CA THR A 339 18.35 7.45 8.57
C THR A 339 19.85 7.34 8.37
N ILE A 340 20.63 7.34 9.45
CA ILE A 340 22.08 7.19 9.41
C ILE A 340 22.45 5.70 9.38
N GLY A 341 21.86 4.92 10.28
CA GLY A 341 22.18 3.50 10.43
C GLY A 341 21.59 2.90 11.69
N SER A 342 21.92 1.64 11.93
CA SER A 342 21.43 0.87 13.07
C SER A 342 22.60 0.42 13.95
N GLU A 343 22.51 0.70 15.23
CA GLU A 343 23.42 0.21 16.27
C GLU A 343 22.81 -1.01 16.96
N GLN A 344 23.57 -2.08 17.13
CA GLN A 344 23.24 -3.17 18.05
C GLN A 344 23.83 -2.83 19.41
N THR A 345 22.98 -2.67 20.41
CA THR A 345 23.43 -2.47 21.80
C THR A 345 23.47 -3.84 22.48
N GLU A 346 24.54 -4.14 23.22
CA GLU A 346 24.62 -5.43 23.91
C GLU A 346 23.43 -5.63 24.86
N PHE A 347 22.93 -6.87 24.88
CA PHE A 347 21.94 -7.30 25.85
C PHE A 347 22.57 -7.19 27.24
N SER A 348 22.13 -6.23 28.05
CA SER A 348 22.40 -6.28 29.48
C SER A 348 21.66 -7.48 30.04
N ALA A 349 22.33 -8.63 30.11
CA ALA A 349 21.87 -9.85 30.78
C ALA A 349 21.86 -9.66 32.31
N LEU A 350 21.25 -8.57 32.78
CA LEU A 350 21.03 -8.32 34.19
C LEU A 350 19.54 -8.09 34.39
N LEU A 351 18.94 -9.15 34.95
CA LEU A 351 17.63 -9.25 35.61
C LEU A 351 16.43 -9.53 34.70
N ASP A 352 16.25 -10.82 34.42
CA ASP A 352 14.98 -11.50 34.69
C ASP A 352 15.29 -12.95 35.13
N GLU A 353 15.90 -13.10 36.32
CA GLU A 353 15.94 -14.39 37.03
C GLU A 353 14.64 -14.66 37.82
N ASP A 354 13.63 -13.77 37.75
CA ASP A 354 12.40 -13.88 38.54
C ASP A 354 11.13 -14.21 37.73
N TYR A 355 11.20 -14.46 36.42
CA TYR A 355 10.07 -15.09 35.70
C TYR A 355 10.27 -16.60 35.60
N MET A 356 9.92 -17.26 36.72
CA MET A 356 9.69 -18.69 36.76
C MET A 356 8.73 -19.12 35.64
N ASP A 357 9.24 -20.01 34.81
CA ASP A 357 8.61 -21.28 34.44
C ASP A 357 7.23 -21.53 35.09
N ILE A 358 6.18 -21.30 34.30
CA ILE A 358 4.96 -22.11 34.37
C ILE A 358 4.72 -22.71 32.99
N GLY A 359 5.45 -23.79 32.70
CA GLY A 359 4.86 -25.09 32.41
C GLY A 359 3.73 -25.13 31.37
N GLU A 360 4.08 -25.75 30.24
CA GLU A 360 3.18 -26.48 29.34
C GLU A 360 1.90 -27.00 30.01
N PHE A 361 0.73 -26.73 29.42
CA PHE A 361 -0.30 -27.77 29.27
C PHE A 361 -1.06 -27.59 27.96
N PHE A 362 -1.03 -28.68 27.19
CA PHE A 362 -1.80 -28.97 26.00
C PHE A 362 -3.33 -28.94 26.26
N GLU A 363 -4.06 -28.76 25.14
CA GLU A 363 -5.38 -29.32 24.76
C GLU A 363 -6.42 -28.26 24.37
N PHE A 364 -6.52 -28.02 23.06
CA PHE A 364 -7.72 -27.49 22.43
C PHE A 364 -8.62 -28.66 22.03
N GLU A 365 -9.69 -28.90 22.78
CA GLU A 365 -10.87 -29.61 22.28
C GLU A 365 -11.80 -28.66 21.51
N PRO A 366 -12.53 -29.15 20.49
CA PRO A 366 -13.37 -28.33 19.63
C PRO A 366 -14.79 -28.18 20.22
N ALA A 367 -15.31 -26.95 20.23
CA ALA A 367 -16.71 -26.71 20.55
C ALA A 367 -17.60 -27.04 19.34
N ALA A 368 -18.25 -28.21 19.39
CA ALA A 368 -19.41 -28.55 18.59
C ALA A 368 -20.66 -27.78 19.05
N ALA A 369 -21.59 -27.65 18.11
CA ALA A 369 -22.89 -27.01 18.21
C ALA A 369 -23.78 -27.48 19.37
N CYS A 370 -24.67 -26.60 19.83
CA CYS A 370 -25.95 -27.00 20.38
C CYS A 370 -27.04 -26.02 19.91
N ALA A 371 -28.02 -26.59 19.20
CA ALA A 371 -29.31 -25.98 18.91
C ALA A 371 -30.22 -26.04 20.15
N ALA A 372 -31.10 -25.05 20.26
CA ALA A 372 -32.44 -25.18 20.83
C ALA A 372 -33.37 -24.20 20.12
#